data_AF-A0A2S9B7Q0-F1
#
_entry.id   AF-A0A2S9B7Q0-F1
#
_cell.length_a   1.000
_cell.length_b   1.000
_cell.length_c   1.000
_cell.angle_alpha   90.00
_cell.angle_beta   90.00
_cell.angle_gamma   90.00
#
_symmetry.space_group_name_H-M   'P 1'
#
loop_
_entity.id
_entity.type
_entity.pdbx_description
1 polymer ?
#
loop_
_entity_poly.entity_id
_entity_poly.type
_entity_poly.pdbx_seq_one_letter_code
_entity_poly.pdbx_strand_id
1 'polypeptide(L)'
;MNDQHWGPSISADIVVIGGGTAGIGFVASLLKRDPGLSITVIEPSTHHYYQPAWTLVGGGAYDVKNTARPMSKVMPRQANWLQAAVTAIDPDQRLLTLNDQRTVSYQNLIVCPGLRLAWEKIEGLQESLGHHGVTSNYSYQHAQYTWDQVQKLRGGKALFTQPAMPIKCAGAPQKAVYLSCDHWRKAAVLNNINVEFNLAGAALFGVATFVPPLMKYIEKYNAQLAFNSNLVKVDGPAKTAWFEIKDADGNLTRVAKIFDLLHVVPPQVSPDFIAQSPLADAAGWCEVNPHSLQHPRYPEVFALGDICGTSNAKTAAAVRKQVVVVAENLLALRQQLPLPLKYDGYGSCPLTVEKGKVILAEFGYAGKLLPTFPMDPTVARRSAWFLKATLLPWFYWNGMLKGREWLTGLSKVD
;
A
#
# COMPACT_ATOMS: atom_id res chain seq x y z
N MET A 1 13.89 0.58 26.77
CA MET A 1 14.49 0.29 25.45
C MET A 1 15.94 0.02 25.76
N ASN A 2 16.40 -1.20 25.53
CA ASN A 2 17.80 -1.52 25.80
C ASN A 2 18.62 -0.74 24.78
N ASP A 3 19.51 0.14 25.24
CA ASP A 3 20.60 0.67 24.43
C ASP A 3 21.53 -0.52 24.09
N GLN A 4 21.11 -1.35 23.12
CA GLN A 4 21.98 -2.33 22.51
C GLN A 4 23.01 -1.51 21.71
N HIS A 5 24.20 -1.37 22.29
CA HIS A 5 25.37 -0.93 21.53
C HIS A 5 25.69 -2.02 20.51
N TRP A 6 25.22 -1.80 19.29
CA TRP A 6 25.54 -2.66 18.16
C TRP A 6 26.97 -2.36 17.70
N GLY A 7 27.78 -3.41 17.56
CA GLY A 7 29.11 -3.30 16.96
C GLY A 7 29.07 -2.94 15.47
N PRO A 8 30.26 -2.74 14.85
CA PRO A 8 30.37 -2.47 13.41
C PRO A 8 29.88 -3.63 12.54
N SER A 9 29.94 -4.86 13.07
CA SER A 9 29.41 -6.07 12.43
C SER A 9 28.44 -6.75 13.39
N ILE A 10 27.28 -7.11 12.88
CA ILE A 10 26.16 -7.68 13.63
C ILE A 10 25.87 -9.06 13.02
N SER A 11 25.79 -10.09 13.86
CA SER A 11 25.31 -11.40 13.43
C SER A 11 23.92 -11.64 14.00
N ALA A 12 22.96 -11.94 13.13
CA ALA A 12 21.58 -12.18 13.49
C ALA A 12 21.09 -13.52 12.91
N ASP A 13 20.10 -14.13 13.56
CA ASP A 13 19.50 -15.38 13.07
C ASP A 13 18.47 -15.05 11.98
N ILE A 14 17.34 -14.45 12.37
CA ILE A 14 16.30 -14.00 11.43
C ILE A 14 16.36 -12.48 11.34
N VAL A 15 16.59 -11.96 10.14
CA VAL A 15 16.57 -10.52 9.85
C VAL A 15 15.33 -10.15 9.07
N VAL A 16 14.64 -9.10 9.51
CA VAL A 16 13.47 -8.52 8.84
C VAL A 16 13.78 -7.11 8.40
N ILE A 17 13.75 -6.86 7.08
CA ILE A 17 13.91 -5.52 6.51
C ILE A 17 12.55 -4.84 6.48
N GLY A 18 12.39 -3.78 7.27
CA GLY A 18 11.19 -2.95 7.34
C GLY A 18 10.28 -3.30 8.52
N GLY A 19 9.94 -2.30 9.33
CA GLY A 19 9.01 -2.34 10.45
C GLY A 19 7.61 -1.84 10.06
N GLY A 20 7.22 -2.01 8.79
CA GLY A 20 5.88 -1.69 8.29
C GLY A 20 4.83 -2.74 8.67
N THR A 21 3.66 -2.66 8.04
CA THR A 21 2.54 -3.61 8.27
C THR A 21 2.97 -5.06 8.12
N ALA A 22 3.80 -5.34 7.11
CA ALA A 22 4.32 -6.66 6.81
C ALA A 22 5.32 -7.15 7.88
N GLY A 23 6.37 -6.37 8.15
CA GLY A 23 7.40 -6.77 9.10
C GLY A 23 6.86 -6.97 10.51
N ILE A 24 6.12 -5.99 11.06
CA ILE A 24 5.55 -6.13 12.41
C ILE A 24 4.55 -7.28 12.49
N GLY A 25 3.69 -7.43 11.46
CA GLY A 25 2.75 -8.54 11.38
C GLY A 25 3.46 -9.91 11.33
N PHE A 26 4.51 -10.02 10.52
CA PHE A 26 5.34 -11.22 10.39
C PHE A 26 6.03 -11.59 11.70
N VAL A 27 6.72 -10.64 12.33
CA VAL A 27 7.41 -10.89 13.60
C VAL A 27 6.43 -11.30 14.70
N ALA A 28 5.26 -10.63 14.79
CA ALA A 28 4.24 -11.02 15.75
C ALA A 28 3.64 -12.42 15.49
N SER A 29 3.46 -12.77 14.21
CA SER A 29 2.99 -14.09 13.76
C SER A 29 3.99 -15.20 14.09
N LEU A 30 5.27 -14.94 13.85
CA LEU A 30 6.35 -15.90 14.08
C LEU A 30 6.60 -16.14 15.57
N LEU A 31 6.72 -15.07 16.37
CA LEU A 31 6.92 -15.16 17.82
C LEU A 31 5.74 -15.80 18.57
N LYS A 32 4.53 -15.76 17.98
CA LYS A 32 3.37 -16.47 18.54
C LYS A 32 3.49 -17.98 18.37
N ARG A 33 4.14 -18.45 17.30
CA ARG A 33 4.36 -19.87 17.01
C ARG A 33 5.59 -20.40 17.74
N ASP A 34 6.66 -19.63 17.74
CA ASP A 34 7.90 -19.94 18.42
C ASP A 34 8.46 -18.69 19.12
N PRO A 35 8.17 -18.53 20.43
CA PRO A 35 8.67 -17.41 21.23
C PRO A 35 10.18 -17.41 21.46
N GLY A 36 10.88 -18.51 21.16
CA GLY A 36 12.32 -18.67 21.40
C GLY A 36 13.20 -18.09 20.28
N LEU A 37 12.61 -17.67 19.17
CA LEU A 37 13.34 -17.18 18.01
C LEU A 37 14.00 -15.81 18.25
N SER A 38 15.24 -15.67 17.80
CA SER A 38 15.97 -14.41 17.78
C SER A 38 15.71 -13.67 16.47
N ILE A 39 15.00 -12.55 16.55
CA ILE A 39 14.57 -11.78 15.39
C ILE A 39 15.09 -10.35 15.49
N THR A 40 15.74 -9.87 14.44
CA THR A 40 16.21 -8.48 14.32
C THR A 40 15.42 -7.77 13.22
N VAL A 41 14.74 -6.68 13.58
CA VAL A 41 14.00 -5.83 12.64
C VAL A 41 14.82 -4.58 12.36
N ILE A 42 15.13 -4.34 11.09
CA ILE A 42 15.85 -3.15 10.62
C ILE A 42 14.82 -2.15 10.09
N GLU A 43 14.63 -1.04 10.80
CA GLU A 43 13.62 -0.02 10.48
C GLU A 43 14.09 1.36 10.93
N PRO A 44 14.28 2.33 10.01
CA PRO A 44 14.76 3.65 10.38
C PRO A 44 13.70 4.54 11.04
N SER A 45 12.41 4.37 10.69
CA SER A 45 11.33 5.24 11.14
C SER A 45 11.04 5.08 12.63
N THR A 46 10.89 6.22 13.31
CA THR A 46 10.42 6.28 14.69
C THR A 46 8.90 6.05 14.81
N HIS A 47 8.16 6.02 13.69
CA HIS A 47 6.71 5.92 13.65
C HIS A 47 6.21 4.85 12.68
N HIS A 48 5.12 4.20 13.07
CA HIS A 48 4.39 3.23 12.26
C HIS A 48 3.00 3.79 11.90
N TYR A 49 2.56 3.56 10.66
CA TYR A 49 1.33 4.15 10.14
C TYR A 49 0.33 3.12 9.61
N TYR A 50 -0.93 3.24 10.04
CA TYR A 50 -2.08 2.58 9.42
C TYR A 50 -2.56 3.37 8.19
N GLN A 51 -1.81 3.25 7.10
CA GLN A 51 -2.02 3.98 5.85
C GLN A 51 -3.41 3.80 5.20
N PRO A 52 -4.10 2.64 5.29
CA PRO A 52 -5.44 2.49 4.72
C PRO A 52 -6.47 3.54 5.20
N ALA A 53 -6.29 4.05 6.43
CA ALA A 53 -7.15 5.10 6.99
C ALA A 53 -6.93 6.47 6.35
N TRP A 54 -5.82 6.74 5.65
CA TRP A 54 -5.58 8.05 5.01
C TRP A 54 -6.63 8.39 3.94
N THR A 55 -7.24 7.38 3.31
CA THR A 55 -8.41 7.61 2.46
C THR A 55 -9.63 8.13 3.23
N LEU A 56 -9.81 7.73 4.49
CA LEU A 56 -10.88 8.24 5.36
C LEU A 56 -10.53 9.61 5.94
N VAL A 57 -9.26 9.85 6.25
CA VAL A 57 -8.75 11.17 6.67
C VAL A 57 -9.06 12.20 5.58
N GLY A 58 -8.64 11.94 4.34
CA GLY A 58 -8.92 12.84 3.21
C GLY A 58 -10.40 13.00 2.86
N GLY A 59 -11.28 12.14 3.40
CA GLY A 59 -12.74 12.26 3.29
C GLY A 59 -13.43 12.72 4.59
N GLY A 60 -12.68 13.24 5.57
CA GLY A 60 -13.22 13.78 6.82
C GLY A 60 -13.95 12.74 7.69
N ALA A 61 -13.52 11.48 7.64
CA ALA A 61 -14.15 10.37 8.35
C ALA A 61 -13.23 9.69 9.37
N TYR A 62 -11.98 10.15 9.51
CA TYR A 62 -11.01 9.62 10.45
C TYR A 62 -9.99 10.69 10.83
N ASP A 63 -9.52 10.69 12.08
CA ASP A 63 -8.46 11.61 12.52
C ASP A 63 -7.09 11.04 12.12
N VAL A 64 -6.28 11.87 11.45
CA VAL A 64 -4.92 11.53 11.02
C VAL A 64 -4.04 11.06 12.19
N LYS A 65 -4.23 11.62 13.40
CA LYS A 65 -3.44 11.26 14.60
C LYS A 65 -3.66 9.81 15.02
N ASN A 66 -4.86 9.27 14.80
CA ASN A 66 -5.18 7.87 15.07
C ASN A 66 -4.59 6.89 14.05
N THR A 67 -3.93 7.40 13.01
CA THR A 67 -3.26 6.57 12.00
C THR A 67 -1.78 6.34 12.30
N ALA A 68 -1.22 6.97 13.33
CA ALA A 68 0.20 6.87 13.67
C ALA A 68 0.41 6.36 15.10
N ARG A 69 1.43 5.52 15.30
CA ARG A 69 1.93 5.14 16.63
C ARG A 69 3.45 5.16 16.63
N PRO A 70 4.13 5.47 17.75
CA PRO A 70 5.57 5.28 17.85
C PRO A 70 5.95 3.84 17.53
N MET A 71 7.02 3.63 16.75
CA MET A 71 7.50 2.31 16.31
C MET A 71 7.75 1.41 17.52
N SER A 72 8.35 1.95 18.58
CA SER A 72 8.59 1.25 19.85
C SER A 72 7.33 0.72 20.55
N LYS A 73 6.14 1.29 20.28
CA LYS A 73 4.87 0.81 20.85
C LYS A 73 4.25 -0.34 20.05
N VAL A 74 4.63 -0.49 18.79
CA VAL A 74 4.10 -1.55 17.92
C VAL A 74 5.08 -2.70 17.73
N MET A 75 6.38 -2.45 17.89
CA MET A 75 7.43 -3.47 17.86
C MET A 75 7.13 -4.60 18.87
N PRO A 76 7.13 -5.88 18.45
CA PRO A 76 7.05 -7.01 19.37
C PRO A 76 8.18 -6.95 20.39
N ARG A 77 7.86 -7.18 21.68
CA ARG A 77 8.81 -6.94 22.78
C ARG A 77 10.04 -7.83 22.73
N GLN A 78 9.92 -9.03 22.16
CA GLN A 78 10.99 -10.00 22.03
C GLN A 78 11.90 -9.75 20.82
N ALA A 79 11.51 -8.86 19.90
CA ALA A 79 12.31 -8.55 18.74
C ALA A 79 13.35 -7.46 19.04
N ASN A 80 14.54 -7.58 18.45
CA ASN A 80 15.54 -6.54 18.49
C ASN A 80 15.22 -5.50 17.40
N TRP A 81 15.09 -4.24 17.78
CA TRP A 81 14.90 -3.15 16.82
C TRP A 81 16.24 -2.48 16.52
N LEU A 82 16.73 -2.67 15.31
CA LEU A 82 17.90 -1.97 14.78
C LEU A 82 17.42 -0.75 13.99
N GLN A 83 17.56 0.43 14.59
CA GLN A 83 17.09 1.67 13.97
C GLN A 83 18.10 2.19 12.95
N ALA A 84 18.06 1.63 11.75
CA ALA A 84 18.91 1.98 10.62
C ALA A 84 18.17 1.70 9.29
N ALA A 85 18.72 2.16 8.18
CA ALA A 85 18.23 1.84 6.84
C ALA A 85 19.20 0.87 6.15
N VAL A 86 18.68 -0.15 5.50
CA VAL A 86 19.46 -1.02 4.59
C VAL A 86 19.74 -0.24 3.31
N THR A 87 20.98 -0.26 2.85
CA THR A 87 21.44 0.42 1.64
C THR A 87 21.96 -0.53 0.57
N ALA A 88 22.40 -1.74 0.96
CA ALA A 88 22.81 -2.78 0.02
C ALA A 88 22.51 -4.18 0.57
N ILE A 89 22.35 -5.14 -0.33
CA ILE A 89 22.13 -6.57 -0.03
C ILE A 89 23.08 -7.40 -0.88
N ASP A 90 23.87 -8.23 -0.22
CA ASP A 90 24.64 -9.30 -0.84
C ASP A 90 24.06 -10.64 -0.36
N PRO A 91 23.13 -11.23 -1.12
CA PRO A 91 22.50 -12.48 -0.72
C PRO A 91 23.43 -13.70 -0.84
N ASP A 92 24.47 -13.63 -1.67
CA ASP A 92 25.46 -14.71 -1.83
C ASP A 92 26.33 -14.83 -0.57
N GLN A 93 26.66 -13.70 0.05
CA GLN A 93 27.39 -13.63 1.32
C GLN A 93 26.48 -13.56 2.56
N ARG A 94 25.15 -13.54 2.35
CA ARG A 94 24.14 -13.34 3.41
C ARG A 94 24.41 -12.09 4.26
N LEU A 95 24.72 -10.99 3.61
CA LEU A 95 25.18 -9.76 4.24
C LEU A 95 24.31 -8.57 3.80
N LEU A 96 23.98 -7.71 4.76
CA LEU A 96 23.35 -6.42 4.54
C LEU A 96 24.32 -5.30 4.92
N THR A 97 24.30 -4.22 4.15
CA THR A 97 25.00 -2.97 4.51
C THR A 97 23.97 -1.93 4.93
N LEU A 98 24.27 -1.21 6.01
CA LEU A 98 23.42 -0.16 6.56
C LEU A 98 23.89 1.23 6.11
N ASN A 99 23.02 2.23 6.28
CA ASN A 99 23.31 3.62 5.94
C ASN A 99 24.45 4.24 6.76
N ASP A 100 24.80 3.64 7.89
CA ASP A 100 25.93 4.01 8.74
C ASP A 100 27.13 3.06 8.59
N GLN A 101 27.20 2.31 7.48
CA GLN A 101 28.28 1.39 7.12
C GLN A 101 28.42 0.14 7.99
N ARG A 102 27.58 -0.02 9.03
CA ARG A 102 27.52 -1.30 9.75
C ARG A 102 27.05 -2.41 8.82
N THR A 103 27.50 -3.63 9.10
CA THR A 103 27.09 -4.82 8.37
C THR A 103 26.27 -5.76 9.24
N VAL A 104 25.28 -6.44 8.63
CA VAL A 104 24.43 -7.41 9.30
C VAL A 104 24.45 -8.73 8.52
N SER A 105 24.99 -9.79 9.11
CA SER A 105 24.87 -11.14 8.57
C SER A 105 23.62 -11.84 9.09
N TYR A 106 23.05 -12.74 8.29
CA TYR A 106 21.80 -13.44 8.63
C TYR A 106 21.82 -14.94 8.29
N GLN A 107 20.97 -15.72 8.96
CA GLN A 107 20.64 -17.08 8.55
C GLN A 107 19.40 -17.13 7.67
N ASN A 108 18.38 -16.33 8.01
CA ASN A 108 17.18 -16.14 7.18
C ASN A 108 16.88 -14.65 7.02
N LEU A 109 16.42 -14.27 5.82
CA LEU A 109 16.10 -12.88 5.50
C LEU A 109 14.65 -12.74 5.06
N ILE A 110 13.97 -11.75 5.64
CA ILE A 110 12.59 -11.40 5.32
C ILE A 110 12.57 -9.98 4.78
N VAL A 111 12.27 -9.86 3.49
CA VAL A 111 12.29 -8.59 2.76
C VAL A 111 10.88 -7.99 2.72
N CYS A 112 10.65 -6.91 3.46
CA CYS A 112 9.37 -6.20 3.46
C CYS A 112 9.46 -4.67 3.67
N PRO A 113 10.36 -3.95 2.97
CA PRO A 113 10.49 -2.49 3.09
C PRO A 113 9.28 -1.71 2.53
N GLY A 114 8.30 -2.40 1.95
CA GLY A 114 7.18 -1.79 1.24
C GLY A 114 7.60 -1.31 -0.15
N LEU A 115 7.13 -0.13 -0.55
CA LEU A 115 7.47 0.52 -1.81
C LEU A 115 7.82 1.98 -1.58
N ARG A 116 8.45 2.60 -2.58
CA ARG A 116 8.80 4.02 -2.59
C ARG A 116 7.79 4.82 -3.42
N LEU A 117 7.38 5.96 -2.89
CA LEU A 117 6.55 6.93 -3.61
C LEU A 117 7.50 7.85 -4.39
N ALA A 118 7.50 7.72 -5.71
CA ALA A 118 8.41 8.44 -6.59
C ALA A 118 7.81 9.80 -6.99
N TRP A 119 7.70 10.70 -6.00
CA TRP A 119 7.16 12.05 -6.19
C TRP A 119 7.96 12.83 -7.24
N GLU A 120 9.26 12.61 -7.28
CA GLU A 120 10.22 13.24 -8.19
C GLU A 120 9.98 12.92 -9.67
N LYS A 121 9.16 11.90 -9.98
CA LYS A 121 8.80 11.55 -11.36
C LYS A 121 7.73 12.47 -11.97
N ILE A 122 7.17 13.38 -11.19
CA ILE A 122 6.24 14.41 -11.67
C ILE A 122 6.90 15.77 -11.43
N GLU A 123 7.28 16.43 -12.52
CA GLU A 123 7.97 17.72 -12.48
C GLU A 123 7.14 18.76 -11.69
N GLY A 124 7.75 19.45 -10.74
CA GLY A 124 7.11 20.50 -9.93
C GLY A 124 6.15 20.00 -8.83
N LEU A 125 5.98 18.68 -8.67
CA LEU A 125 5.04 18.13 -7.69
C LEU A 125 5.50 18.33 -6.25
N GLN A 126 6.78 18.10 -5.94
CA GLN A 126 7.28 18.14 -4.56
C GLN A 126 7.18 19.55 -3.97
N GLU A 127 7.40 20.57 -4.80
CA GLU A 127 7.30 21.99 -4.45
C GLU A 127 5.84 22.43 -4.26
N SER A 128 4.90 21.79 -4.96
CA SER A 128 3.49 22.16 -4.93
C SER A 128 2.69 21.41 -3.85
N LEU A 129 3.15 20.22 -3.43
CA LEU A 129 2.38 19.32 -2.57
C LEU A 129 2.10 19.93 -1.18
N GLY A 130 0.84 19.91 -0.74
CA GLY A 130 0.41 20.55 0.50
C GLY A 130 0.09 22.04 0.36
N HIS A 131 0.28 22.60 -0.84
CA HIS A 131 0.02 24.00 -1.16
C HIS A 131 -0.79 24.10 -2.46
N HIS A 132 -1.30 25.30 -2.77
CA HIS A 132 -1.97 25.60 -4.05
C HIS A 132 -3.12 24.67 -4.48
N GLY A 133 -3.74 23.93 -3.56
CA GLY A 133 -4.77 22.94 -3.88
C GLY A 133 -4.24 21.59 -4.34
N VAL A 134 -2.92 21.36 -4.32
CA VAL A 134 -2.26 20.10 -4.67
C VAL A 134 -2.09 19.23 -3.42
N THR A 135 -2.65 18.03 -3.45
CA THR A 135 -2.73 17.16 -2.26
C THR A 135 -2.54 15.69 -2.59
N SER A 136 -2.34 14.85 -1.58
CA SER A 136 -2.30 13.39 -1.75
C SER A 136 -2.63 12.63 -0.47
N ASN A 137 -3.53 11.65 -0.57
CA ASN A 137 -3.82 10.72 0.52
C ASN A 137 -2.75 9.61 0.69
N TYR A 138 -1.68 9.63 -0.10
CA TYR A 138 -0.57 8.67 0.00
C TYR A 138 0.54 9.11 0.96
N SER A 139 0.41 10.30 1.57
CA SER A 139 1.32 10.82 2.58
C SER A 139 0.57 11.21 3.85
N TYR A 140 1.13 10.87 5.00
CA TYR A 140 0.63 11.28 6.32
C TYR A 140 0.46 12.80 6.43
N GLN A 141 1.43 13.56 5.91
CA GLN A 141 1.47 15.02 5.99
C GLN A 141 0.35 15.69 5.19
N HIS A 142 -0.06 15.08 4.07
CA HIS A 142 -0.96 15.70 3.10
C HIS A 142 -2.39 15.15 3.14
N ALA A 143 -2.63 13.99 3.74
CA ALA A 143 -3.97 13.39 3.80
C ALA A 143 -5.01 14.31 4.47
N GLN A 144 -4.62 15.04 5.53
CA GLN A 144 -5.50 16.03 6.17
C GLN A 144 -5.74 17.24 5.26
N TYR A 145 -4.70 17.71 4.56
CA TYR A 145 -4.82 18.82 3.61
C TYR A 145 -5.80 18.51 2.48
N THR A 146 -5.89 17.24 2.04
CA THR A 146 -6.93 16.82 1.09
C THR A 146 -8.33 17.18 1.58
N TRP A 147 -8.63 16.86 2.83
CA TRP A 147 -9.94 17.15 3.40
C TRP A 147 -10.20 18.65 3.50
N ASP A 148 -9.19 19.43 3.91
CA ASP A 148 -9.30 20.87 4.00
C ASP A 148 -9.61 21.51 2.63
N GLN A 149 -8.98 21.02 1.55
CA GLN A 149 -9.27 21.48 0.18
C GLN A 149 -10.65 21.07 -0.29
N VAL A 150 -11.07 19.83 -0.01
CA VAL A 150 -12.42 19.34 -0.32
C VAL A 150 -13.49 20.18 0.36
N GLN A 151 -13.28 20.59 1.63
CA GLN A 151 -14.23 21.45 2.34
C GLN A 151 -14.30 22.88 1.78
N LYS A 152 -13.17 23.42 1.30
CA LYS A 152 -13.09 24.80 0.78
C LYS A 152 -13.65 24.93 -0.64
N LEU A 153 -13.51 23.89 -1.47
CA LEU A 153 -13.97 23.93 -2.85
C LEU A 153 -15.51 23.97 -2.91
N ARG A 154 -16.05 25.03 -3.50
CA ARG A 154 -17.51 25.22 -3.73
C ARG A 154 -17.89 25.34 -5.21
N GLY A 155 -16.90 25.42 -6.08
CA GLY A 155 -17.02 25.49 -7.54
C GLY A 155 -15.64 25.48 -8.18
N GLY A 156 -15.55 25.19 -9.49
CA GLY A 156 -14.28 25.14 -10.22
C GLY A 156 -13.92 23.74 -10.72
N LYS A 157 -12.63 23.44 -10.88
CA LYS A 157 -12.16 22.15 -11.44
C LYS A 157 -11.42 21.30 -10.41
N ALA A 158 -11.87 20.05 -10.21
CA ALA A 158 -11.24 19.08 -9.34
C ALA A 158 -10.65 17.93 -10.17
N LEU A 159 -9.32 17.81 -10.14
CA LEU A 159 -8.57 16.76 -10.81
C LEU A 159 -8.14 15.69 -9.81
N PHE A 160 -8.35 14.43 -10.16
CA PHE A 160 -7.84 13.27 -9.43
C PHE A 160 -6.98 12.44 -10.38
N THR A 161 -5.88 11.85 -9.88
CA THR A 161 -4.97 11.09 -10.74
C THR A 161 -4.73 9.67 -10.27
N GLN A 162 -4.46 8.78 -11.22
CA GLN A 162 -3.96 7.44 -11.00
C GLN A 162 -2.82 7.16 -12.01
N PRO A 163 -1.59 6.93 -11.54
CA PRO A 163 -0.45 6.66 -12.41
C PRO A 163 -0.50 5.22 -12.94
N ALA A 164 0.50 4.85 -13.74
CA ALA A 164 0.67 3.46 -14.18
C ALA A 164 0.80 2.50 -12.99
N MET A 165 0.31 1.27 -13.18
CA MET A 165 0.46 0.19 -12.22
C MET A 165 1.93 -0.30 -12.18
N PRO A 166 2.41 -0.84 -11.05
CA PRO A 166 1.66 -1.11 -9.82
C PRO A 166 1.61 0.10 -8.85
N ILE A 167 0.53 0.16 -8.06
CA ILE A 167 0.42 1.06 -6.89
C ILE A 167 -0.16 0.31 -5.69
N LYS A 168 0.21 0.71 -4.47
CA LYS A 168 -0.47 0.24 -3.26
C LYS A 168 -1.91 0.75 -3.24
N CYS A 169 -2.82 -0.17 -2.93
CA CYS A 169 -4.26 0.05 -2.89
C CYS A 169 -4.78 0.76 -4.15
N ALA A 170 -4.81 0.07 -5.28
CA ALA A 170 -5.25 0.62 -6.58
C ALA A 170 -6.65 1.26 -6.60
N GLY A 171 -7.51 0.95 -5.62
CA GLY A 171 -8.80 1.63 -5.47
C GLY A 171 -8.76 2.94 -4.67
N ALA A 172 -7.66 3.29 -3.99
CA ALA A 172 -7.57 4.52 -3.20
C ALA A 172 -7.70 5.82 -4.02
N PRO A 173 -7.18 5.94 -5.26
CA PRO A 173 -7.41 7.13 -6.10
C PRO A 173 -8.92 7.38 -6.30
N GLN A 174 -9.67 6.33 -6.62
CA GLN A 174 -11.13 6.38 -6.76
C GLN A 174 -11.85 6.71 -5.45
N LYS A 175 -11.38 6.17 -4.31
CA LYS A 175 -11.96 6.50 -2.99
C LYS A 175 -11.88 8.00 -2.72
N ALA A 176 -10.81 8.67 -3.15
CA ALA A 176 -10.68 10.12 -3.02
C ALA A 176 -11.72 10.86 -3.87
N VAL A 177 -11.95 10.43 -5.12
CA VAL A 177 -13.02 10.96 -5.99
C VAL A 177 -14.37 10.81 -5.29
N TYR A 178 -14.74 9.57 -4.92
CA TYR A 178 -16.06 9.27 -4.38
C TYR A 178 -16.37 9.99 -3.07
N LEU A 179 -15.40 10.07 -2.15
CA LEU A 179 -15.58 10.75 -0.87
C LEU A 179 -15.69 12.27 -1.02
N SER A 180 -14.91 12.85 -1.94
CA SER A 180 -14.98 14.28 -2.25
C SER A 180 -16.34 14.64 -2.86
N CYS A 181 -16.77 13.87 -3.88
CA CYS A 181 -18.06 14.09 -4.52
C CYS A 181 -19.25 13.84 -3.58
N ASP A 182 -19.19 12.84 -2.69
CA ASP A 182 -20.23 12.63 -1.69
C ASP A 182 -20.35 13.83 -0.73
N HIS A 183 -19.23 14.45 -0.35
CA HIS A 183 -19.23 15.67 0.44
C HIS A 183 -19.87 16.84 -0.33
N TRP A 184 -19.40 17.14 -1.55
CA TRP A 184 -19.92 18.25 -2.36
C TRP A 184 -21.39 18.07 -2.71
N ARG A 185 -21.84 16.84 -2.94
CA ARG A 185 -23.25 16.51 -3.17
C ARG A 185 -24.10 16.80 -1.94
N LYS A 186 -23.67 16.38 -0.75
CA LYS A 186 -24.36 16.66 0.52
C LYS A 186 -24.36 18.15 0.86
N ALA A 187 -23.34 18.89 0.44
CA ALA A 187 -23.25 20.34 0.55
C ALA A 187 -23.98 21.10 -0.58
N ALA A 188 -24.64 20.41 -1.50
CA ALA A 188 -25.37 20.98 -2.64
C ALA A 188 -24.51 21.87 -3.58
N VAL A 189 -23.20 21.61 -3.67
CA VAL A 189 -22.26 22.36 -4.54
C VAL A 189 -21.60 21.53 -5.63
N LEU A 190 -21.86 20.21 -5.68
CA LEU A 190 -21.26 19.31 -6.68
C LEU A 190 -21.50 19.79 -8.12
N ASN A 191 -22.68 20.33 -8.43
CA ASN A 191 -23.01 20.80 -9.78
C ASN A 191 -22.18 22.01 -10.24
N ASN A 192 -21.49 22.69 -9.31
CA ASN A 192 -20.59 23.80 -9.62
C ASN A 192 -19.14 23.34 -9.83
N ILE A 193 -18.85 22.06 -9.64
CA ILE A 193 -17.51 21.49 -9.64
C ILE A 193 -17.39 20.52 -10.81
N ASN A 194 -16.49 20.82 -11.76
CA ASN A 194 -16.11 19.88 -12.80
C ASN A 194 -15.11 18.86 -12.21
N VAL A 195 -15.56 17.63 -12.03
CA VAL A 195 -14.76 16.53 -11.49
C VAL A 195 -14.22 15.68 -12.63
N GLU A 196 -12.90 15.52 -12.68
CA GLU A 196 -12.23 14.72 -13.71
C GLU A 196 -11.22 13.76 -13.05
N PHE A 197 -11.37 12.47 -13.34
CA PHE A 197 -10.47 11.43 -12.87
C PHE A 197 -9.60 10.94 -14.02
N ASN A 198 -8.30 11.22 -13.93
CA ASN A 198 -7.29 10.93 -14.94
C ASN A 198 -6.57 9.63 -14.59
N LEU A 199 -6.69 8.62 -15.44
CA LEU A 199 -6.09 7.31 -15.27
C LEU A 199 -5.08 7.06 -16.37
N ALA A 200 -3.85 6.68 -16.00
CA ALA A 200 -2.85 6.25 -16.97
C ALA A 200 -3.24 4.96 -17.73
N GLY A 201 -4.11 4.13 -17.13
CA GLY A 201 -4.62 2.90 -17.74
C GLY A 201 -5.96 3.08 -18.47
N ALA A 202 -6.40 2.01 -19.15
CA ALA A 202 -7.63 1.98 -19.93
C ALA A 202 -8.87 1.43 -19.18
N ALA A 203 -8.75 1.14 -17.88
CA ALA A 203 -9.82 0.54 -17.10
C ALA A 203 -9.97 1.23 -15.73
N LEU A 204 -11.23 1.35 -15.27
CA LEU A 204 -11.54 1.94 -13.97
C LEU A 204 -11.06 1.04 -12.81
N PHE A 205 -11.20 -0.28 -12.93
CA PHE A 205 -10.78 -1.22 -11.89
C PHE A 205 -10.27 -2.52 -12.51
N GLY A 206 -9.26 -3.15 -11.88
CA GLY A 206 -8.56 -4.32 -12.43
C GLY A 206 -9.37 -5.63 -12.40
N VAL A 207 -10.54 -5.64 -11.75
CA VAL A 207 -11.43 -6.81 -11.67
C VAL A 207 -12.79 -6.44 -12.25
N ALA A 208 -13.10 -6.96 -13.43
CA ALA A 208 -14.24 -6.56 -14.26
C ALA A 208 -15.60 -6.62 -13.51
N THR A 209 -15.79 -7.60 -12.62
CA THR A 209 -17.01 -7.74 -11.81
C THR A 209 -17.38 -6.48 -11.02
N PHE A 210 -16.38 -5.70 -10.57
CA PHE A 210 -16.62 -4.49 -9.80
C PHE A 210 -16.73 -3.23 -10.66
N VAL A 211 -16.47 -3.28 -11.98
CA VAL A 211 -16.54 -2.09 -12.84
C VAL A 211 -17.97 -1.56 -12.98
N PRO A 212 -19.01 -2.37 -13.30
CA PRO A 212 -20.38 -1.86 -13.43
C PRO A 212 -20.91 -1.12 -12.19
N PRO A 213 -20.80 -1.64 -10.94
CA PRO A 213 -21.27 -0.90 -9.78
C PRO A 213 -20.46 0.37 -9.50
N LEU A 214 -19.17 0.42 -9.86
CA LEU A 214 -18.35 1.64 -9.73
C LEU A 214 -18.73 2.70 -10.77
N MET A 215 -19.04 2.29 -12.02
CA MET A 215 -19.53 3.21 -13.05
C MET A 215 -20.82 3.91 -12.64
N LYS A 216 -21.75 3.22 -11.96
CA LYS A 216 -22.94 3.85 -11.38
C LYS A 216 -22.61 4.99 -10.42
N TYR A 217 -21.49 4.90 -9.70
CA TYR A 217 -21.02 5.96 -8.81
C TYR A 217 -20.36 7.11 -9.56
N ILE A 218 -19.61 6.82 -10.62
CA ILE A 218 -19.07 7.84 -11.53
C ILE A 218 -20.21 8.67 -12.14
N GLU A 219 -21.23 8.01 -12.67
CA GLU A 219 -22.44 8.64 -13.23
C GLU A 219 -23.19 9.46 -12.17
N LYS A 220 -23.43 8.87 -10.99
CA LYS A 220 -24.09 9.54 -9.86
C LYS A 220 -23.39 10.83 -9.43
N TYR A 221 -22.07 10.89 -9.56
CA TYR A 221 -21.28 12.07 -9.21
C TYR A 221 -20.98 12.99 -10.39
N ASN A 222 -21.48 12.68 -11.58
CA ASN A 222 -21.17 13.40 -12.82
C ASN A 222 -19.66 13.59 -13.01
N ALA A 223 -18.87 12.57 -12.64
CA ALA A 223 -17.41 12.61 -12.76
C ALA A 223 -16.99 12.14 -14.16
N GLN A 224 -16.08 12.89 -14.78
CA GLN A 224 -15.51 12.56 -16.09
C GLN A 224 -14.33 11.61 -15.92
N LEU A 225 -14.26 10.57 -16.75
CA LEU A 225 -13.12 9.65 -16.78
C LEU A 225 -12.23 9.99 -17.98
N ALA A 226 -10.96 10.28 -17.72
CA ALA A 226 -9.94 10.46 -18.73
C ALA A 226 -8.96 9.29 -18.67
N PHE A 227 -9.20 8.26 -19.48
CA PHE A 227 -8.32 7.11 -19.60
C PHE A 227 -7.07 7.43 -20.43
N ASN A 228 -6.04 6.60 -20.29
CA ASN A 228 -4.74 6.79 -20.93
C ASN A 228 -4.13 8.18 -20.69
N SER A 229 -4.48 8.83 -19.57
CA SER A 229 -4.08 10.17 -19.20
C SER A 229 -3.20 10.14 -17.95
N ASN A 230 -1.89 10.32 -18.13
CA ASN A 230 -0.89 10.23 -17.08
C ASN A 230 -0.38 11.62 -16.68
N LEU A 231 -0.43 11.96 -15.39
CA LEU A 231 0.10 13.23 -14.89
C LEU A 231 1.64 13.22 -14.94
N VAL A 232 2.25 14.26 -15.53
CA VAL A 232 3.71 14.35 -15.69
C VAL A 232 4.33 15.64 -15.15
N LYS A 233 3.55 16.71 -15.01
CA LYS A 233 4.03 17.99 -14.47
C LYS A 233 2.92 18.73 -13.72
N VAL A 234 3.27 19.44 -12.66
CA VAL A 234 2.41 20.33 -11.89
C VAL A 234 3.10 21.68 -11.70
N ASP A 235 2.38 22.75 -12.00
CA ASP A 235 2.70 24.12 -11.60
C ASP A 235 1.63 24.56 -10.59
N GLY A 236 1.97 24.48 -9.30
CA GLY A 236 1.09 24.87 -8.20
C GLY A 236 0.66 26.34 -8.27
N PRO A 237 1.58 27.31 -8.32
CA PRO A 237 1.25 28.74 -8.42
C PRO A 237 0.33 29.08 -9.59
N ALA A 238 0.59 28.54 -10.79
CA ALA A 238 -0.26 28.73 -11.96
C ALA A 238 -1.49 27.81 -11.99
N LYS A 239 -1.65 26.94 -10.99
CA LYS A 239 -2.74 25.96 -10.88
C LYS A 239 -2.97 25.14 -12.15
N THR A 240 -1.87 24.73 -12.78
CA THR A 240 -1.88 24.01 -14.07
C THR A 240 -1.19 22.67 -13.92
N ALA A 241 -1.80 21.61 -14.44
CA ALA A 241 -1.22 20.28 -14.47
C ALA A 241 -1.16 19.77 -15.92
N TRP A 242 -0.06 19.11 -16.30
CA TRP A 242 0.12 18.55 -17.63
C TRP A 242 0.02 17.04 -17.60
N PHE A 243 -0.77 16.53 -18.54
CA PHE A 243 -1.01 15.11 -18.72
C PHE A 243 -0.46 14.67 -20.07
N GLU A 244 0.19 13.51 -20.10
CA GLU A 244 0.44 12.78 -21.34
C GLU A 244 -0.75 11.88 -21.63
N ILE A 245 -1.39 12.11 -22.77
CA ILE A 245 -2.54 11.35 -23.25
C ILE A 245 -2.09 10.49 -24.41
N LYS A 246 -2.26 9.17 -24.27
CA LYS A 246 -2.02 8.21 -25.33
C LYS A 246 -3.29 7.97 -26.13
N ASP A 247 -3.26 8.26 -27.42
CA ASP A 247 -4.36 7.98 -28.34
C ASP A 247 -4.41 6.49 -28.74
N ALA A 248 -5.38 6.13 -29.60
CA ALA A 248 -5.57 4.75 -30.06
C ALA A 248 -4.40 4.25 -30.93
N ASP A 249 -3.72 5.15 -31.63
CA ASP A 249 -2.56 4.87 -32.50
C ASP A 249 -1.25 4.82 -31.71
N GLY A 250 -1.29 5.20 -30.43
CA GLY A 250 -0.17 5.17 -29.51
C GLY A 250 0.64 6.46 -29.45
N ASN A 251 0.21 7.54 -30.12
CA ASN A 251 0.87 8.83 -30.05
C ASN A 251 0.62 9.47 -28.68
N LEU A 252 1.66 10.12 -28.15
CA LEU A 252 1.60 10.85 -26.90
C LEU A 252 1.40 12.34 -27.17
N THR A 253 0.33 12.90 -26.61
CA THR A 253 0.07 14.33 -26.64
C THR A 253 0.11 14.88 -25.23
N ARG A 254 0.76 16.03 -25.04
CA ARG A 254 0.81 16.70 -23.74
C ARG A 254 -0.28 17.75 -23.64
N VAL A 255 -1.19 17.59 -22.68
CA VAL A 255 -2.36 18.45 -22.49
C VAL A 255 -2.29 19.14 -21.14
N ALA A 256 -2.36 20.48 -21.14
CA ALA A 256 -2.46 21.28 -19.93
C ALA A 256 -3.91 21.36 -19.44
N LYS A 257 -4.12 21.22 -18.14
CA LYS A 257 -5.42 21.31 -17.48
C LYS A 257 -5.32 22.22 -16.25
N ILE A 258 -6.20 23.22 -16.15
CA ILE A 258 -6.33 24.05 -14.95
C ILE A 258 -7.02 23.26 -13.84
N PHE A 259 -6.69 23.53 -12.59
CA PHE A 259 -7.34 22.93 -11.43
C PHE A 259 -7.55 23.94 -10.29
N ASP A 260 -8.56 23.71 -9.46
CA ASP A 260 -8.72 24.33 -8.15
C ASP A 260 -8.37 23.35 -7.01
N LEU A 261 -8.50 22.06 -7.30
CA LEU A 261 -8.04 20.96 -6.45
C LEU A 261 -7.39 19.91 -7.35
N LEU A 262 -6.19 19.46 -6.98
CA LEU A 262 -5.49 18.36 -7.63
C LEU A 262 -5.10 17.31 -6.58
N HIS A 263 -5.81 16.18 -6.54
CA HIS A 263 -5.41 15.03 -5.74
C HIS A 263 -4.51 14.10 -6.55
N VAL A 264 -3.23 14.08 -6.20
CA VAL A 264 -2.18 13.35 -6.91
C VAL A 264 -1.92 11.98 -6.28
N VAL A 265 -1.73 10.99 -7.13
CA VAL A 265 -1.12 9.72 -6.76
C VAL A 265 0.20 9.60 -7.53
N PRO A 266 1.36 9.57 -6.83
CA PRO A 266 2.64 9.53 -7.50
C PRO A 266 2.89 8.13 -8.06
N PRO A 267 3.72 7.99 -9.12
CA PRO A 267 4.28 6.70 -9.51
C PRO A 267 4.91 6.00 -8.30
N GLN A 268 4.82 4.68 -8.27
CA GLN A 268 5.33 3.88 -7.16
C GLN A 268 6.32 2.86 -7.68
N VAL A 269 7.45 2.76 -7.00
CA VAL A 269 8.59 1.96 -7.43
C VAL A 269 9.10 1.14 -6.25
N SER A 270 9.88 0.10 -6.52
CA SER A 270 10.63 -0.59 -5.47
C SER A 270 11.70 0.34 -4.88
N PRO A 271 12.09 0.16 -3.62
CA PRO A 271 13.26 0.82 -3.07
C PRO A 271 14.52 0.46 -3.87
N ASP A 272 15.38 1.45 -4.10
CA ASP A 272 16.52 1.32 -5.00
C ASP A 272 17.49 0.19 -4.56
N PHE A 273 17.70 0.02 -3.24
CA PHE A 273 18.55 -1.05 -2.69
C PHE A 273 18.01 -2.47 -2.97
N ILE A 274 16.73 -2.63 -3.28
CA ILE A 274 16.17 -3.90 -3.76
C ILE A 274 16.30 -3.97 -5.27
N ALA A 275 15.87 -2.93 -5.99
CA ALA A 275 15.86 -2.88 -7.45
C ALA A 275 17.24 -3.13 -8.08
N GLN A 276 18.31 -2.73 -7.38
CA GLN A 276 19.70 -2.88 -7.79
C GLN A 276 20.37 -4.13 -7.22
N SER A 277 19.67 -4.92 -6.40
CA SER A 277 20.22 -6.12 -5.77
C SER A 277 19.98 -7.37 -6.61
N PRO A 278 20.72 -8.46 -6.34
CA PRO A 278 20.44 -9.76 -6.95
C PRO A 278 19.05 -10.32 -6.61
N LEU A 279 18.33 -9.77 -5.61
CA LEU A 279 16.98 -10.19 -5.25
C LEU A 279 15.89 -9.66 -6.20
N ALA A 280 16.22 -8.72 -7.10
CA ALA A 280 15.23 -8.12 -7.99
C ALA A 280 14.83 -9.04 -9.14
N ASP A 281 13.57 -8.95 -9.55
CA ASP A 281 13.07 -9.37 -10.86
C ASP A 281 13.40 -8.31 -11.94
N ALA A 282 13.05 -8.60 -13.19
CA ALA A 282 13.30 -7.70 -14.31
C ALA A 282 12.60 -6.32 -14.20
N ALA A 283 11.56 -6.20 -13.36
CA ALA A 283 10.84 -4.95 -13.10
C ALA A 283 11.34 -4.25 -11.83
N GLY A 284 12.37 -4.78 -11.16
CA GLY A 284 12.99 -4.22 -9.97
C GLY A 284 12.30 -4.59 -8.65
N TRP A 285 11.28 -5.45 -8.64
CA TRP A 285 10.60 -5.90 -7.41
C TRP A 285 11.32 -7.12 -6.83
N CYS A 286 11.14 -7.42 -5.54
CA CYS A 286 11.78 -8.62 -4.98
C CYS A 286 11.15 -9.87 -5.61
N GLU A 287 11.97 -10.66 -6.32
CA GLU A 287 11.55 -11.88 -6.98
C GLU A 287 11.12 -12.91 -5.94
N VAL A 288 9.97 -13.56 -6.16
CA VAL A 288 9.47 -14.62 -5.30
C VAL A 288 8.69 -15.64 -6.12
N ASN A 289 8.66 -16.88 -5.65
CA ASN A 289 7.61 -17.81 -6.05
C ASN A 289 6.25 -17.23 -5.58
N PRO A 290 5.25 -17.06 -6.47
CA PRO A 290 4.00 -16.38 -6.12
C PRO A 290 3.15 -17.14 -5.08
N HIS A 291 3.39 -18.44 -4.88
CA HIS A 291 2.65 -19.24 -3.93
C HIS A 291 3.40 -19.40 -2.60
N SER A 292 4.68 -19.76 -2.60
CA SER A 292 5.41 -19.94 -1.34
C SER A 292 5.93 -18.63 -0.74
N LEU A 293 6.03 -17.57 -1.57
CA LEU A 293 6.66 -16.28 -1.25
C LEU A 293 8.16 -16.36 -0.90
N GLN A 294 8.76 -17.51 -1.18
CA GLN A 294 10.20 -17.75 -1.08
C GLN A 294 10.90 -17.23 -2.34
N HIS A 295 12.11 -16.69 -2.19
CA HIS A 295 12.94 -16.32 -3.33
C HIS A 295 13.39 -17.58 -4.09
N PRO A 296 13.26 -17.65 -5.42
CA PRO A 296 13.56 -18.88 -6.17
C PRO A 296 15.05 -19.24 -6.21
N ARG A 297 15.94 -18.24 -6.10
CA ARG A 297 17.40 -18.41 -6.14
C ARG A 297 18.08 -18.45 -4.77
N TYR A 298 17.38 -17.98 -3.73
CA TYR A 298 17.93 -17.82 -2.37
C TYR A 298 16.95 -18.42 -1.36
N PRO A 299 17.01 -19.74 -1.10
CA PRO A 299 15.99 -20.45 -0.31
C PRO A 299 15.78 -19.90 1.11
N GLU A 300 16.77 -19.25 1.69
CA GLU A 300 16.74 -18.61 3.00
C GLU A 300 16.03 -17.25 3.02
N VAL A 301 15.65 -16.73 1.84
CA VAL A 301 15.04 -15.42 1.66
C VAL A 301 13.55 -15.56 1.33
N PHE A 302 12.72 -14.80 2.03
CA PHE A 302 11.30 -14.61 1.70
C PHE A 302 11.00 -13.12 1.55
N ALA A 303 10.00 -12.78 0.75
CA ALA A 303 9.49 -11.42 0.67
C ALA A 303 7.97 -11.38 0.82
N LEU A 304 7.46 -10.31 1.43
CA LEU A 304 6.03 -10.09 1.62
C LEU A 304 5.65 -8.60 1.57
N GLY A 305 4.37 -8.33 1.30
CA GLY A 305 3.83 -6.98 1.18
C GLY A 305 4.13 -6.32 -0.16
N ASP A 306 4.22 -4.99 -0.13
CA ASP A 306 4.26 -4.18 -1.35
C ASP A 306 5.52 -4.39 -2.20
N ILE A 307 6.60 -4.93 -1.62
CA ILE A 307 7.86 -5.19 -2.34
C ILE A 307 7.80 -6.43 -3.23
N CYS A 308 6.86 -7.35 -2.98
CA CYS A 308 6.80 -8.62 -3.71
C CYS A 308 6.53 -8.42 -5.21
N GLY A 309 7.34 -9.09 -6.03
CA GLY A 309 7.15 -9.27 -7.47
C GLY A 309 6.07 -10.30 -7.79
N THR A 310 4.84 -10.12 -7.30
CA THR A 310 3.69 -10.92 -7.74
C THR A 310 2.57 -10.03 -8.29
N SER A 311 1.65 -10.63 -9.04
CA SER A 311 0.52 -9.93 -9.67
C SER A 311 -0.64 -9.60 -8.73
N ASN A 312 -0.51 -9.87 -7.42
CA ASN A 312 -1.56 -9.59 -6.45
C ASN A 312 -1.72 -8.09 -6.19
N ALA A 313 -2.88 -7.68 -5.67
CA ALA A 313 -3.07 -6.31 -5.22
C ALA A 313 -2.23 -6.02 -3.96
N LYS A 314 -1.35 -5.03 -4.06
CA LYS A 314 -0.50 -4.50 -2.97
C LYS A 314 -1.38 -3.81 -1.90
N THR A 315 -1.80 -4.56 -0.88
CA THR A 315 -2.77 -4.12 0.15
C THR A 315 -2.44 -4.70 1.51
N ALA A 316 -2.82 -4.02 2.60
CA ALA A 316 -2.68 -4.58 3.95
C ALA A 316 -3.49 -5.88 4.16
N ALA A 317 -4.58 -6.06 3.40
CA ALA A 317 -5.36 -7.30 3.42
C ALA A 317 -4.59 -8.48 2.80
N ALA A 318 -3.84 -8.23 1.72
CA ALA A 318 -2.91 -9.22 1.17
C ALA A 318 -1.83 -9.59 2.18
N VAL A 319 -1.20 -8.58 2.80
CA VAL A 319 -0.19 -8.78 3.85
C VAL A 319 -0.71 -9.70 4.96
N ARG A 320 -1.97 -9.55 5.38
CA ARG A 320 -2.57 -10.38 6.43
C ARG A 320 -2.49 -11.89 6.12
N LYS A 321 -2.67 -12.29 4.85
CA LYS A 321 -2.52 -13.70 4.44
C LYS A 321 -1.06 -14.06 4.17
N GLN A 322 -0.29 -13.17 3.53
CA GLN A 322 1.13 -13.39 3.23
C GLN A 322 1.96 -13.64 4.49
N VAL A 323 1.68 -12.90 5.58
CA VAL A 323 2.32 -13.09 6.89
C VAL A 323 2.22 -14.54 7.38
N VAL A 324 1.04 -15.15 7.28
CA VAL A 324 0.81 -16.53 7.73
C VAL A 324 1.56 -17.52 6.84
N VAL A 325 1.53 -17.31 5.51
CA VAL A 325 2.28 -18.15 4.57
C VAL A 325 3.77 -18.13 4.88
N VAL A 326 4.36 -16.95 4.99
CA VAL A 326 5.81 -16.82 5.21
C VAL A 326 6.20 -17.33 6.60
N ALA A 327 5.40 -17.09 7.64
CA ALA A 327 5.71 -17.59 8.98
C ALA A 327 5.73 -19.13 9.04
N GLU A 328 4.71 -19.81 8.51
CA GLU A 328 4.65 -21.28 8.47
C GLU A 328 5.74 -21.87 7.57
N ASN A 329 5.95 -21.28 6.39
CA ASN A 329 6.96 -21.74 5.44
C ASN A 329 8.38 -21.55 5.98
N LEU A 330 8.68 -20.44 6.68
CA LEU A 330 9.97 -20.24 7.31
C LEU A 330 10.23 -21.28 8.41
N LEU A 331 9.24 -21.56 9.27
CA LEU A 331 9.39 -22.56 10.33
C LEU A 331 9.63 -23.96 9.75
N ALA A 332 8.88 -24.33 8.71
CA ALA A 332 9.08 -25.59 8.00
C ALA A 332 10.47 -25.66 7.38
N LEU A 333 10.92 -24.60 6.69
CA LEU A 333 12.26 -24.53 6.11
C LEU A 333 13.36 -24.75 7.17
N ARG A 334 13.23 -24.12 8.33
CA ARG A 334 14.20 -24.25 9.45
C ARG A 334 14.21 -25.66 10.06
N GLN A 335 13.10 -26.38 9.95
CA GLN A 335 12.98 -27.79 10.33
C GLN A 335 13.35 -28.74 9.18
N GLN A 336 13.81 -28.22 8.03
CA GLN A 336 14.11 -28.98 6.81
C GLN A 336 12.89 -29.77 6.29
N LEU A 337 11.69 -29.22 6.49
CA LEU A 337 10.42 -29.77 6.02
C LEU A 337 9.95 -29.05 4.74
N PRO A 338 9.10 -29.72 3.91
CA PRO A 338 8.44 -29.07 2.78
C PRO A 338 7.60 -27.87 3.22
N LEU A 339 7.51 -26.86 2.35
CA LEU A 339 6.74 -25.64 2.63
C LEU A 339 5.22 -25.93 2.63
N PRO A 340 4.52 -25.82 3.76
CA PRO A 340 3.17 -26.36 3.90
C PRO A 340 2.06 -25.45 3.35
N LEU A 341 2.31 -24.14 3.15
CA LEU A 341 1.29 -23.18 2.76
C LEU A 341 1.57 -22.52 1.41
N LYS A 342 0.47 -22.28 0.67
CA LYS A 342 0.46 -21.57 -0.61
C LYS A 342 -0.42 -20.32 -0.53
N TYR A 343 0.10 -19.20 -0.99
CA TYR A 343 -0.62 -17.97 -1.21
C TYR A 343 -1.44 -18.05 -2.51
N ASP A 344 -2.71 -17.62 -2.41
CA ASP A 344 -3.72 -17.64 -3.47
C ASP A 344 -3.82 -16.30 -4.24
N GLY A 345 -2.94 -15.35 -3.93
CA GLY A 345 -2.97 -14.01 -4.49
C GLY A 345 -4.00 -13.09 -3.84
N TYR A 346 -4.61 -13.50 -2.71
CA TYR A 346 -5.68 -12.74 -2.06
C TYR A 346 -5.30 -11.28 -1.79
N GLY A 347 -6.12 -10.37 -2.29
CA GLY A 347 -6.16 -8.98 -1.91
C GLY A 347 -7.59 -8.55 -1.58
N SER A 348 -7.71 -7.49 -0.81
CA SER A 348 -9.00 -6.82 -0.58
C SER A 348 -8.86 -5.32 -0.76
N CYS A 349 -9.83 -4.74 -1.45
CA CYS A 349 -9.98 -3.31 -1.60
C CYS A 349 -11.38 -2.89 -1.11
N PRO A 350 -11.51 -2.40 0.14
CA PRO A 350 -12.72 -1.75 0.61
C PRO A 350 -12.90 -0.42 -0.12
N LEU A 351 -13.66 -0.43 -1.23
CA LEU A 351 -13.94 0.71 -2.10
C LEU A 351 -15.04 1.56 -1.45
N THR A 352 -14.61 2.63 -0.79
CA THR A 352 -15.50 3.62 -0.21
C THR A 352 -16.07 4.51 -1.29
N VAL A 353 -17.35 4.28 -1.57
CA VAL A 353 -18.10 4.96 -2.64
C VAL A 353 -18.96 6.12 -2.10
N GLU A 354 -19.23 6.15 -0.80
CA GLU A 354 -19.90 7.23 -0.07
C GLU A 354 -19.36 7.27 1.36
N LYS A 355 -19.46 8.41 2.06
CA LYS A 355 -19.29 8.43 3.51
C LYS A 355 -20.49 7.69 4.13
N GLY A 356 -20.26 6.43 4.50
CA GLY A 356 -21.27 5.50 5.02
C GLY A 356 -21.50 4.24 4.17
N LYS A 357 -20.90 4.09 2.99
CA LYS A 357 -21.03 2.86 2.18
C LYS A 357 -19.71 2.42 1.55
N VAL A 358 -19.52 1.09 1.52
CA VAL A 358 -18.34 0.45 0.94
C VAL A 358 -18.77 -0.71 0.06
N ILE A 359 -18.17 -0.80 -1.13
CA ILE A 359 -18.12 -2.04 -1.93
C ILE A 359 -16.88 -2.80 -1.46
N LEU A 360 -17.07 -4.03 -0.96
CA LEU A 360 -15.98 -4.84 -0.43
C LEU A 360 -15.46 -5.77 -1.53
N ALA A 361 -14.46 -5.30 -2.28
CA ALA A 361 -13.85 -6.12 -3.34
C ALA A 361 -12.79 -7.03 -2.74
N GLU A 362 -12.94 -8.34 -2.92
CA GLU A 362 -11.98 -9.37 -2.48
C GLU A 362 -11.72 -10.36 -3.62
N PHE A 363 -10.45 -10.58 -3.93
CA PHE A 363 -10.03 -11.33 -5.12
C PHE A 363 -8.62 -11.90 -4.96
N GLY A 364 -8.31 -12.96 -5.71
CA GLY A 364 -7.00 -13.60 -5.78
C GLY A 364 -6.30 -13.35 -7.11
N TYR A 365 -5.35 -14.22 -7.44
CA TYR A 365 -4.69 -14.20 -8.75
C TYR A 365 -5.70 -14.29 -9.90
N ALA A 366 -5.37 -13.65 -11.02
CA ALA A 366 -6.21 -13.54 -12.22
C ALA A 366 -7.63 -12.99 -11.97
N GLY A 367 -7.84 -12.24 -10.89
CA GLY A 367 -9.14 -11.64 -10.57
C GLY A 367 -10.19 -12.62 -10.03
N LYS A 368 -9.79 -13.85 -9.64
CA LYS A 368 -10.69 -14.83 -9.00
C LYS A 368 -11.33 -14.22 -7.77
N LEU A 369 -12.66 -14.19 -7.68
CA LEU A 369 -13.36 -13.64 -6.51
C LEU A 369 -13.12 -14.51 -5.28
N LEU A 370 -12.79 -13.88 -4.15
CA LEU A 370 -12.54 -14.53 -2.86
C LEU A 370 -13.26 -13.80 -1.72
N PRO A 371 -14.60 -13.64 -1.76
CA PRO A 371 -15.33 -12.93 -0.73
C PRO A 371 -15.27 -13.68 0.60
N THR A 372 -15.01 -12.95 1.68
CA THR A 372 -14.96 -13.50 3.04
C THR A 372 -16.37 -13.78 3.58
N PHE A 373 -17.36 -13.02 3.15
CA PHE A 373 -18.74 -13.13 3.63
C PHE A 373 -19.67 -13.67 2.54
N PRO A 374 -20.72 -14.44 2.88
CA PRO A 374 -21.69 -15.00 1.93
C PRO A 374 -22.71 -13.94 1.47
N MET A 375 -22.24 -12.77 1.08
CA MET A 375 -23.05 -11.66 0.57
C MET A 375 -22.49 -11.25 -0.79
N ASP A 376 -23.35 -10.72 -1.66
CA ASP A 376 -22.90 -10.13 -2.93
C ASP A 376 -21.85 -9.01 -2.65
N PRO A 377 -20.59 -9.20 -3.09
CA PRO A 377 -19.50 -8.28 -2.82
C PRO A 377 -19.58 -7.00 -3.66
N THR A 378 -20.41 -6.97 -4.71
CA THR A 378 -20.56 -5.83 -5.62
C THR A 378 -21.46 -4.73 -5.06
N VAL A 379 -22.24 -5.05 -4.03
CA VAL A 379 -23.22 -4.13 -3.43
C VAL A 379 -22.54 -3.24 -2.39
N ALA A 380 -22.80 -1.93 -2.48
CA ALA A 380 -22.32 -0.97 -1.50
C ALA A 380 -23.12 -1.06 -0.18
N ARG A 381 -22.44 -1.32 0.95
CA ARG A 381 -23.09 -1.59 2.24
C ARG A 381 -22.60 -0.69 3.38
N ARG A 382 -23.52 -0.37 4.30
CA ARG A 382 -23.22 0.28 5.59
C ARG A 382 -22.45 -0.63 6.55
N SER A 383 -22.73 -1.93 6.53
CA SER A 383 -21.97 -2.93 7.30
C SER A 383 -20.51 -2.97 6.87
N ALA A 384 -20.23 -2.94 5.56
CA ALA A 384 -18.88 -2.86 5.03
C ALA A 384 -18.19 -1.52 5.36
N TRP A 385 -18.96 -0.42 5.46
CA TRP A 385 -18.44 0.85 5.99
C TRP A 385 -18.05 0.74 7.47
N PHE A 386 -18.90 0.18 8.32
CA PHE A 386 -18.59 -0.03 9.74
C PHE A 386 -17.35 -0.93 9.91
N LEU A 387 -17.26 -2.00 9.12
CA LEU A 387 -16.08 -2.85 9.04
C LEU A 387 -14.83 -2.01 8.70
N LYS A 388 -14.87 -1.21 7.63
CA LYS A 388 -13.72 -0.41 7.18
C LYS A 388 -13.33 0.70 8.16
N ALA A 389 -14.29 1.50 8.61
CA ALA A 389 -14.04 2.75 9.32
C ALA A 389 -13.82 2.55 10.83
N THR A 390 -14.34 1.45 11.39
CA THR A 390 -14.30 1.20 12.83
C THR A 390 -13.56 -0.09 13.17
N LEU A 391 -13.99 -1.23 12.62
CA LEU A 391 -13.46 -2.53 13.03
C LEU A 391 -12.02 -2.76 12.53
N LEU A 392 -11.73 -2.50 11.25
CA LEU A 392 -10.41 -2.74 10.66
C LEU A 392 -9.30 -1.90 11.30
N PRO A 393 -9.45 -0.59 11.60
CA PRO A 393 -8.44 0.16 12.33
C PRO A 393 -8.18 -0.41 13.73
N TRP A 394 -9.23 -0.76 14.47
CA TRP A 394 -9.08 -1.38 15.79
C TRP A 394 -8.36 -2.74 15.68
N PHE A 395 -8.79 -3.58 14.74
CA PHE A 395 -8.23 -4.90 14.52
C PHE A 395 -6.79 -4.84 14.01
N TYR A 396 -6.44 -3.85 13.19
CA TYR A 396 -5.06 -3.65 12.74
C TYR A 396 -4.11 -3.52 13.94
N TRP A 397 -4.40 -2.56 14.83
CA TRP A 397 -3.54 -2.26 15.97
C TRP A 397 -3.56 -3.32 17.07
N ASN A 398 -4.73 -3.87 17.37
CA ASN A 398 -4.94 -4.75 18.53
C ASN A 398 -5.00 -6.24 18.16
N GLY A 399 -5.05 -6.56 16.87
CA GLY A 399 -5.15 -7.91 16.34
C GLY A 399 -4.02 -8.25 15.39
N MET A 400 -4.03 -7.69 14.19
CA MET A 400 -3.07 -8.00 13.11
C MET A 400 -1.62 -7.80 13.58
N LEU A 401 -1.27 -6.64 14.14
CA LEU A 401 0.08 -6.37 14.67
C LEU A 401 0.41 -7.13 15.97
N LYS A 402 -0.51 -7.98 16.45
CA LYS A 402 -0.37 -8.81 17.65
C LYS A 402 -0.47 -10.31 17.33
N GLY A 403 -0.32 -10.70 16.06
CA GLY A 403 -0.37 -12.10 15.63
C GLY A 403 -1.76 -12.74 15.73
N ARG A 404 -2.85 -11.94 15.74
CA ARG A 404 -4.22 -12.47 15.64
C ARG A 404 -4.59 -12.63 14.17
N GLU A 405 -4.64 -13.88 13.74
CA GLU A 405 -4.77 -14.28 12.34
C GLU A 405 -6.22 -14.68 12.00
N TRP A 406 -7.15 -13.77 12.29
CA TRP A 406 -8.56 -14.04 11.97
C TRP A 406 -8.80 -14.00 10.47
N LEU A 407 -9.55 -14.98 9.96
CA LEU A 407 -9.98 -15.07 8.56
C LEU A 407 -8.81 -15.13 7.57
N THR A 408 -7.73 -15.81 7.93
CA THR A 408 -6.53 -16.03 7.09
C THR A 408 -6.43 -17.46 6.59
N GLY A 409 -7.53 -18.22 6.58
CA GLY A 409 -7.57 -19.56 6.02
C GLY A 409 -7.05 -19.58 4.59
N LEU A 410 -6.17 -20.54 4.32
CA LEU A 410 -5.48 -20.74 3.04
C LEU A 410 -5.43 -22.23 2.72
N SER A 411 -5.27 -22.55 1.45
CA SER A 411 -5.02 -23.92 1.00
C SER A 411 -3.68 -24.41 1.53
N LYS A 412 -3.68 -25.61 2.12
CA LYS A 412 -2.45 -26.36 2.43
C LYS A 412 -1.95 -27.05 1.16
N VAL A 413 -0.66 -27.37 1.12
CA VAL A 413 -0.14 -28.32 0.14
C VAL A 413 -0.57 -29.71 0.56
N ASP A 414 -1.18 -30.46 -0.37
CA ASP A 414 -1.51 -31.88 -0.20
C ASP A 414 -0.25 -32.74 -0.10
#